data_AF-A0A442KEG3-F1
#
_entry.id   AF-A0A442KEG3-F1
#
_cell.length_a   1.000
_cell.length_b   1.000
_cell.length_c   1.000
_cell.angle_alpha   90.00
_cell.angle_beta   90.00
_cell.angle_gamma   90.00
#
_symmetry.space_group_name_H-M   'P 1'
#
loop_
_entity.id
_entity.type
_entity.pdbx_description
1 polymer ?
#
loop_
_entity_poly.entity_id
_entity_poly.type
_entity_poly.pdbx_seq_one_letter_code
_entity_poly.pdbx_strand_id
1 'polypeptide(L)' 'MGIANSGRYSNSDLDAKLAVAKRMLDDAKREKMLSELSGIVFNDVALIPMHHEVLVVAA' A
#
# COMPACT_ATOMS: atom_id res chain seq x y z
N MET A 1 -6.92 -6.75 9.07
CA MET A 1 -6.54 -5.33 8.89
C MET A 1 -7.62 -4.63 8.03
N GLY A 2 -7.58 -3.31 7.84
CA GLY A 2 -8.32 -2.69 6.73
C GLY A 2 -9.74 -2.18 7.02
N ILE A 3 -9.96 -1.42 8.10
CA ILE A 3 -11.22 -0.67 8.32
C ILE A 3 -11.60 0.21 7.11
N ALA A 4 -10.60 0.74 6.39
CA ALA A 4 -10.78 1.57 5.20
C ALA A 4 -10.83 0.79 3.87
N ASN A 5 -10.94 -0.54 3.89
CA ASN A 5 -10.95 -1.37 2.68
C ASN A 5 -12.36 -1.45 2.05
N SER A 6 -12.77 -0.40 1.34
CA SER A 6 -14.04 -0.37 0.61
C SER A 6 -14.05 -1.34 -0.59
N GLY A 7 -12.88 -1.61 -1.19
CA GLY A 7 -12.72 -2.50 -2.34
C GLY A 7 -12.86 -3.99 -2.01
N ARG A 8 -12.97 -4.35 -0.72
CA ARG A 8 -13.09 -5.75 -0.24
C ARG A 8 -11.96 -6.67 -0.71
N TYR A 9 -10.83 -6.09 -1.12
CA TYR A 9 -9.65 -6.83 -1.53
C TYR A 9 -9.05 -7.57 -0.32
N SER A 10 -8.71 -8.85 -0.48
CA SER A 10 -8.23 -9.68 0.62
C SER A 10 -7.18 -10.65 0.12
N ASN A 11 -5.96 -10.55 0.66
CA ASN A 11 -4.84 -11.42 0.34
C ASN A 11 -4.02 -11.68 1.62
N SER A 12 -4.01 -12.94 2.07
CA SER A 12 -3.37 -13.33 3.33
C SER A 12 -1.84 -13.21 3.30
N ASP A 13 -1.21 -13.40 2.14
CA ASP A 13 0.24 -13.24 1.98
C ASP A 13 0.63 -11.76 2.08
N LEU A 14 -0.16 -10.89 1.45
CA LEU A 14 0.02 -9.44 1.56
C LEU A 14 -0.13 -8.96 3.01
N ASP A 15 -1.17 -9.41 3.71
CA ASP A 15 -1.39 -9.06 5.12
C ASP A 15 -0.24 -9.51 6.01
N ALA A 16 0.30 -10.72 5.79
CA ALA A 16 1.44 -11.24 6.53
C ALA A 16 2.70 -10.39 6.31
N LYS A 17 3.02 -10.07 5.04
CA LYS A 17 4.17 -9.23 4.69
C LYS A 17 4.02 -7.80 5.21
N LEU A 18 2.82 -7.23 5.15
CA LEU A 18 2.53 -5.89 5.68
C LEU A 18 2.71 -5.84 7.21
N ALA A 19 2.33 -6.90 7.93
CA ALA A 19 2.54 -6.98 9.38
C ALA A 19 4.04 -6.97 9.75
N VAL A 20 4.90 -7.57 8.92
CA VAL A 20 6.36 -7.50 9.07
C VAL A 20 6.87 -6.09 8.78
N ALA A 21 6.46 -5.49 7.65
CA ALA A 21 6.87 -4.14 7.25
C ALA A 21 6.56 -3.10 8.33
N LYS A 22 5.40 -3.21 8.98
CA LYS A 22 4.96 -2.31 10.06
C LYS A 22 5.84 -2.35 11.31
N ARG A 23 6.53 -3.45 11.57
CA ARG A 23 7.42 -3.61 12.73
C ARG A 23 8.87 -3.26 12.40
N MET A 24 9.15 -2.90 11.15
CA MET A 24 10.51 -2.66 10.69
C MET A 24 11.02 -1.28 11.10
N LEU A 25 12.12 -1.26 11.85
CA LEU A 25 12.77 -0.03 12.34
C LEU A 25 13.76 0.57 11.35
N ASP A 26 14.30 -0.24 10.45
CA ASP A 26 15.20 0.20 9.38
C ASP A 26 14.37 0.78 8.23
N ASP A 27 14.46 2.09 8.04
CA ASP A 27 13.66 2.82 7.05
C ASP A 27 13.92 2.34 5.61
N ALA A 28 15.16 2.06 5.25
CA ALA A 28 15.50 1.63 3.89
C ALA A 28 14.92 0.25 3.58
N LYS A 29 14.99 -0.67 4.55
CA LYS A 29 14.39 -2.00 4.41
C LYS A 29 12.86 -1.94 4.45
N ARG A 30 12.29 -1.06 5.28
CA ARG A 30 10.85 -0.84 5.34
C ARG A 30 10.31 -0.30 4.01
N GLU A 31 10.98 0.69 3.44
CA GLU A 31 10.60 1.28 2.15
C GLU A 31 10.65 0.24 1.03
N LYS A 32 11.73 -0.55 0.97
CA LYS A 32 11.83 -1.64 0.00
C LYS A 32 10.66 -2.63 0.11
N MET A 33 10.32 -3.04 1.33
CA MET A 33 9.22 -3.97 1.57
C MET A 33 7.86 -3.37 1.20
N LEU A 34 7.63 -2.08 1.48
CA LEU A 34 6.41 -1.38 1.10
C LEU A 34 6.27 -1.22 -0.42
N SER A 35 7.38 -1.00 -1.12
CA SER A 35 7.41 -0.95 -2.58
C SER A 35 7.05 -2.30 -3.21
N GLU A 36 7.63 -3.40 -2.69
CA GLU A 36 7.28 -4.76 -3.12
C GLU A 36 5.80 -5.08 -2.87
N LEU A 37 5.27 -4.71 -1.70
CA LEU A 37 3.86 -4.87 -1.35
C LEU A 37 2.94 -4.07 -2.28
N SER A 38 3.32 -2.85 -2.62
CA SER A 38 2.57 -2.02 -3.58
C SER A 38 2.51 -2.69 -4.95
N GLY A 39 3.61 -3.32 -5.40
CA GLY A 39 3.64 -4.10 -6.63
C GLY A 39 2.62 -5.24 -6.66
N ILE A 40 2.43 -5.95 -5.54
CA ILE A 40 1.40 -7.00 -5.43
C ILE A 40 0.01 -6.42 -5.62
N VAL A 41 -0.32 -5.31 -4.93
CA VAL A 41 -1.64 -4.64 -5.03
C VAL A 41 -1.95 -4.19 -6.46
N PHE A 42 -0.96 -3.66 -7.17
CA PHE A 42 -1.12 -3.24 -8.57
C PHE A 42 -1.27 -4.42 -9.53
N ASN A 43 -0.47 -5.48 -9.35
CA ASN A 43 -0.55 -6.68 -10.19
C ASN A 43 -1.87 -7.44 -9.99
N ASP A 44 -2.38 -7.47 -8.75
CA ASP A 44 -3.65 -8.10 -8.41
C ASP A 44 -4.87 -7.22 -8.78
N VAL A 45 -4.63 -6.01 -9.34
CA VAL A 45 -5.65 -5.03 -9.74
C VAL A 45 -6.63 -4.75 -8.59
N ALA A 46 -6.11 -4.64 -7.37
CA ALA A 46 -6.92 -4.37 -6.19
C ALA A 46 -7.59 -2.98 -6.21
N LEU A 47 -7.04 -2.05 -6.99
CA LEU A 47 -7.61 -0.76 -7.31
C LEU A 47 -7.18 -0.33 -8.72
N ILE A 48 -7.93 0.58 -9.34
CA ILE A 48 -7.59 1.19 -10.63
C ILE A 48 -7.17 2.64 -10.37
N PRO A 49 -5.87 2.97 -10.45
CA PRO A 49 -5.40 4.34 -10.26
C PRO A 49 -5.84 5.20 -11.44
N MET A 50 -6.30 6.43 -11.17
CA MET A 50 -6.70 7.37 -12.22
C MET A 50 -5.67 8.48 -12.40
N HIS A 51 -5.40 9.24 -11.34
CA HIS A 51 -4.41 10.32 -11.31
C HIS A 51 -4.02 10.63 -9.86
N HIS A 52 -2.94 11.39 -9.68
CA HIS A 52 -2.61 12.03 -8.42
C HIS A 52 -3.23 13.42 -8.38
N GLU A 53 -4.09 13.68 -7.41
CA GLU A 53 -4.73 14.98 -7.23
C GLU A 53 -3.71 15.99 -6.69
N VAL A 54 -3.68 17.18 -7.29
CA VAL A 54 -2.74 18.26 -6.91
C VAL A 54 -3.50 19.31 -6.12
N LEU A 55 -3.01 19.61 -4.92
CA LEU A 55 -3.55 20.70 -4.12
C LEU A 55 -3.13 22.05 -4.70
N VAL A 56 -4.10 22.83 -5.19
CA VAL A 56 -3.89 24.20 -5.65
C VAL A 56 -4.42 25.15 -4.57
N VAL A 57 -3.54 25.97 -3.99
CA VAL A 57 -3.90 27.02 -3.02
C VAL A 57 -3.71 28.41 -3.64
N ALA A 58 -4.59 29.35 -3.29
CA ALA A 58 -4.43 30.75 -3.68
C ALA A 58 -3.28 31.40 -2.90
N ALA A 59 -2.48 32.22 -3.59
CA ALA A 59 -1.38 32.99 -3.02
C ALA A 59 -1.87 34.27 -2.32
#